data_AF-A0A2V9RJG2-F1
#
_entry.id   AF-A0A2V9RJG2-F1
#
_cell.length_a   1.000
_cell.length_b   1.000
_cell.length_c   1.000
_cell.angle_alpha   90.00
_cell.angle_beta   90.00
_cell.angle_gamma   90.00
#
_symmetry.space_group_name_H-M   'P 1'
#
loop_
_entity.id
_entity.type
_entity.pdbx_description
1 polymer ?
#
loop_
_entity_poly.entity_id
_entity_poly.type
_entity_poly.pdbx_seq_one_letter_code
_entity_poly.pdbx_strand_id
1 'polypeptide(L)'
;MTPFFTRERFGRPQVLAGVLLVAFMAQCAWLVRRRVQQGQVQPNELFRIERGLQYWQNRNFQLVQEVHNLDGSEAHLTTISERPYDADHSPLWYLIASAPLMPWAQSLTPEIIGQLPWLAPLLYIVLGALLGASVWYVARRLYGNAGGYIALALYCFSPAIIRSSALWFAEPQTGAGWGTFGSVFTAIAVAHTLYAPREVVLWNWRRILLLGLSFALSVGSQFSLAILVPVALGLMLYVAPNRQAAAIVIWITACVIGLVILFAAYFFHPSALAEGIHQAAFFPISWRAFGMRQAYKELVANIQDASPALLFALPVALITYAGWPRTRYFGNTAPLLVALLLLTLRVGVPHYPGLAIQFAAIPFVFVFVAGICADLLETRRKSLVLTCVVSLLAANGVWNIWELLHAGHG
;
A
#
# COMPACT_ATOMS: atom_id res chain seq x y z
N MET A 1 23.13 -33.75 25.08
CA MET A 1 22.09 -32.75 24.74
C MET A 1 22.79 -31.40 24.56
N THR A 2 23.17 -31.09 23.32
CA THR A 2 23.78 -29.82 22.93
C THR A 2 22.69 -28.87 22.43
N PRO A 3 22.74 -27.57 22.76
CA PRO A 3 21.64 -26.65 22.50
C PRO A 3 21.57 -26.32 21.00
N PHE A 4 20.49 -26.74 20.35
CA PHE A 4 20.13 -26.44 18.95
C PHE A 4 19.57 -25.02 18.78
N PHE A 5 20.22 -24.03 19.39
CA PHE A 5 19.90 -22.61 19.22
C PHE A 5 21.15 -21.81 18.86
N THR A 6 21.82 -22.20 17.78
CA THR A 6 22.78 -21.32 17.10
C THR A 6 22.03 -20.31 16.24
N ARG A 7 21.58 -19.24 16.91
CA ARG A 7 21.79 -17.83 16.49
C ARG A 7 22.13 -17.68 15.00
N GLU A 8 21.14 -17.67 14.11
CA GLU A 8 21.33 -17.06 12.79
C GLU A 8 21.63 -15.58 13.04
N ARG A 9 22.90 -15.21 12.93
CA ARG A 9 23.35 -13.84 13.05
C ARG A 9 22.54 -13.00 12.07
N PHE A 10 21.88 -11.96 12.55
CA PHE A 10 21.41 -10.87 11.70
C PHE A 10 22.51 -10.54 10.70
N GLY A 11 22.27 -10.85 9.43
CA GLY A 11 23.25 -10.63 8.39
C GLY A 11 23.39 -9.15 8.09
N ARG A 12 24.54 -8.77 7.51
CA ARG A 12 24.75 -7.46 6.88
C ARG A 12 23.54 -6.97 6.04
N PRO A 13 22.81 -7.83 5.28
CA PRO A 13 21.64 -7.35 4.55
C PRO A 13 20.44 -6.92 5.37
N GLN A 14 20.18 -7.57 6.52
CA GLN A 14 19.12 -7.13 7.42
C GLN A 14 19.44 -5.76 8.02
N VAL A 15 20.71 -5.52 8.36
CA VAL A 15 21.15 -4.26 8.98
C VAL A 15 20.98 -3.10 8.00
N LEU A 16 21.43 -3.23 6.75
CA LEU A 16 21.30 -2.16 5.76
C LEU A 16 19.82 -1.83 5.47
N ALA A 17 18.99 -2.87 5.33
CA ALA A 17 17.55 -2.68 5.16
C ALA A 17 16.91 -1.98 6.37
N GLY A 18 17.30 -2.37 7.59
CA GLY A 18 16.88 -1.71 8.82
C GLY A 18 17.27 -0.23 8.86
N VAL A 19 18.49 0.12 8.44
CA VAL A 19 18.94 1.52 8.37
C VAL A 19 18.10 2.33 7.38
N LEU A 20 17.79 1.79 6.19
CA LEU A 20 16.92 2.46 5.22
C LEU A 20 15.49 2.68 5.77
N LEU A 21 14.92 1.69 6.45
CA LEU A 21 13.61 1.82 7.08
C LEU A 21 13.62 2.82 8.24
N VAL A 22 14.69 2.87 9.03
CA VAL A 22 14.87 3.91 10.07
C VAL A 22 14.97 5.30 9.45
N ALA A 23 15.71 5.44 8.33
CA ALA A 23 15.78 6.71 7.60
C ALA A 23 14.40 7.14 7.09
N PHE A 24 13.61 6.20 6.55
CA PHE A 24 12.22 6.44 6.15
C PHE A 24 11.35 6.90 7.33
N MET A 25 11.38 6.19 8.47
CA MET A 25 10.63 6.59 9.66
C MET A 25 11.07 7.96 10.18
N ALA A 26 12.37 8.28 10.13
CA ALA A 26 12.89 9.59 10.52
C ALA A 26 12.39 10.71 9.60
N GLN A 27 12.32 10.48 8.29
CA GLN A 27 11.73 11.43 7.33
C GLN A 27 10.24 11.65 7.61
N CYS A 28 9.48 10.57 7.85
CA CYS A 28 8.08 10.66 8.23
C CYS A 28 7.88 11.44 9.53
N ALA A 29 8.65 11.13 10.58
CA ALA A 29 8.57 11.81 11.86
C ALA A 29 8.95 13.30 11.73
N TRP A 30 9.98 13.63 10.94
CA TRP A 30 10.34 15.02 10.67
C TRP A 30 9.21 15.79 9.99
N LEU A 31 8.53 15.16 9.03
CA LEU A 31 7.43 15.78 8.30
C LEU A 31 6.19 15.99 9.19
N VAL A 32 5.85 15.02 10.05
CA VAL A 32 4.81 15.19 11.08
C VAL A 32 5.16 16.36 12.01
N ARG A 33 6.41 16.45 12.49
CA ARG A 33 6.85 17.56 13.35
C ARG A 33 6.61 18.91 12.72
N ARG A 34 7.03 19.06 11.47
CA ARG A 34 6.95 20.33 10.73
C ARG A 34 5.52 20.78 10.56
N ARG A 35 4.65 19.86 10.13
CA ARG A 35 3.23 20.10 10.00
C ARG A 35 2.59 20.60 11.31
N VAL A 36 2.95 19.97 12.44
CA VAL A 36 2.47 20.36 13.76
C VAL A 36 2.91 21.77 14.12
N GLN A 37 4.16 22.11 13.86
CA GLN A 37 4.69 23.45 14.11
C GLN A 37 3.99 24.53 13.28
N GLN A 38 3.54 24.19 12.07
CA GLN A 38 2.82 25.11 11.19
C GLN A 38 1.31 25.20 11.49
N GLY A 39 0.79 24.43 12.45
CA GLY A 39 -0.64 24.42 12.78
C GLY A 39 -1.55 23.90 11.66
N GLN A 40 -0.99 23.22 10.66
CA GLN A 40 -1.72 22.72 9.49
C GLN A 40 -2.45 21.40 9.81
N VAL A 41 -3.53 21.47 10.60
CA VAL A 41 -4.46 20.34 10.76
C VAL A 41 -5.51 20.40 9.65
N GLN A 42 -5.60 19.36 8.83
CA GLN A 42 -6.53 19.35 7.71
C GLN A 42 -7.92 18.89 8.14
N PRO A 43 -9.00 19.49 7.58
CA PRO A 43 -10.37 19.09 7.87
C PRO A 43 -10.65 17.60 7.61
N ASN A 44 -10.13 17.04 6.52
CA ASN A 44 -10.35 15.63 6.16
C ASN A 44 -9.75 14.65 7.16
N GLU A 45 -8.67 15.05 7.85
CA GLU A 45 -8.06 14.24 8.88
C GLU A 45 -8.88 14.23 10.16
N LEU A 46 -9.24 15.42 10.63
CA LEU A 46 -10.11 15.56 11.80
C LEU A 46 -11.38 14.76 11.60
N PHE A 47 -12.04 14.93 10.44
CA PHE A 47 -13.25 14.21 10.09
C PHE A 47 -13.11 12.68 10.23
N ARG A 48 -12.04 12.11 9.68
CA ARG A 48 -11.80 10.66 9.70
C ARG A 48 -11.47 10.16 11.11
N ILE A 49 -10.69 10.92 11.89
CA ILE A 49 -10.39 10.59 13.29
C ILE A 49 -11.67 10.67 14.13
N GLU A 50 -12.42 11.76 14.01
CA GLU A 50 -13.68 11.98 14.71
C GLU A 50 -14.69 10.88 14.42
N ARG A 51 -14.87 10.51 13.14
CA ARG A 51 -15.72 9.38 12.77
C ARG A 51 -15.25 8.06 13.38
N GLY A 52 -13.96 7.78 13.33
CA GLY A 52 -13.41 6.59 13.96
C GLY A 52 -13.67 6.54 15.47
N LEU A 53 -13.48 7.67 16.16
CA LEU A 53 -13.80 7.82 17.59
C LEU A 53 -15.31 7.66 17.86
N GLN A 54 -16.19 8.19 17.01
CA GLN A 54 -17.64 7.98 17.10
C GLN A 54 -18.01 6.51 16.96
N TYR A 55 -17.35 5.75 16.07
CA TYR A 55 -17.55 4.31 15.96
C TYR A 55 -17.11 3.57 17.23
N TRP A 56 -15.98 3.96 17.83
CA TRP A 56 -15.54 3.39 19.11
C TRP A 56 -16.52 3.67 20.27
N GLN A 57 -17.10 4.88 20.33
CA GLN A 57 -17.98 5.31 21.41
C GLN A 57 -19.41 4.79 21.27
N ASN A 58 -20.06 5.11 20.14
CA ASN A 58 -21.51 5.00 19.98
C ASN A 58 -21.92 3.80 19.13
N ARG A 59 -20.96 3.13 18.47
CA ARG A 59 -21.21 2.02 17.53
C ARG A 59 -22.30 2.34 16.50
N ASN A 60 -22.48 3.62 16.19
CA ASN A 60 -23.51 4.09 15.29
C ASN A 60 -22.89 4.40 13.93
N PHE A 61 -23.45 3.81 12.88
CA PHE A 61 -22.93 3.87 11.51
C PHE A 61 -23.77 4.76 10.58
N GLN A 62 -24.84 5.40 11.07
CA GLN A 62 -25.92 5.93 10.24
C GLN A 62 -25.79 7.39 9.74
N LEU A 63 -24.70 8.12 10.02
CA LEU A 63 -24.57 9.50 9.53
C LEU A 63 -23.19 9.78 8.93
N VAL A 64 -23.14 10.00 7.61
CA VAL A 64 -21.93 10.45 6.92
C VAL A 64 -22.09 11.87 6.37
N GLN A 65 -21.44 12.84 7.03
CA GLN A 65 -21.26 14.18 6.47
C GLN A 65 -19.94 14.23 5.71
N GLU A 66 -19.90 13.77 4.46
CA GLU A 66 -18.67 13.77 3.66
C GLU A 66 -18.25 15.20 3.29
N VAL A 67 -17.01 15.58 3.61
CA VAL A 67 -16.37 16.80 3.12
C VAL A 67 -15.48 16.43 1.94
N HIS A 68 -15.95 16.69 0.71
CA HIS A 68 -15.09 16.63 -0.47
C HIS A 68 -14.37 17.97 -0.65
N ASN A 69 -13.04 17.95 -0.66
CA ASN A 69 -12.24 19.05 -1.21
C ASN A 69 -11.96 18.71 -2.68
N LEU A 70 -12.68 19.38 -3.59
CA LEU A 70 -12.35 19.34 -5.02
C LEU A 70 -11.22 20.33 -5.27
N ASP A 71 -10.07 19.81 -5.73
CA ASP A 71 -8.92 20.48 -6.35
C ASP A 71 -8.45 21.84 -5.80
N GLY A 72 -7.21 21.87 -5.29
CA GLY A 72 -6.10 22.75 -5.75
C GLY A 72 -6.32 24.25 -6.04
N SER A 73 -7.44 24.83 -5.66
CA SER A 73 -7.81 26.23 -5.87
C SER A 73 -8.39 26.75 -4.57
N GLU A 74 -8.06 27.98 -4.20
CA GLU A 74 -8.44 28.67 -2.95
C GLU A 74 -9.97 28.89 -2.77
N ALA A 75 -10.82 28.15 -3.48
CA ALA A 75 -12.27 28.24 -3.38
C ALA A 75 -12.83 27.10 -2.52
N HIS A 76 -13.04 27.41 -1.23
CA HIS A 76 -13.81 26.62 -0.27
C HIS A 76 -15.25 26.35 -0.75
N LEU A 77 -15.46 25.31 -1.54
CA LEU A 77 -16.80 24.73 -1.77
C LEU A 77 -16.82 23.31 -1.24
N THR A 78 -17.09 23.18 0.05
CA THR A 78 -17.42 21.92 0.72
C THR A 78 -18.79 21.45 0.25
N THR A 79 -18.85 20.54 -0.72
CA THR A 79 -20.09 19.82 -1.01
C THR A 79 -20.33 18.81 0.12
N ILE A 80 -21.27 19.12 1.00
CA ILE A 80 -21.79 18.19 2.00
C ILE A 80 -22.69 17.19 1.27
N SER A 81 -22.16 15.99 1.01
CA SER A 81 -22.98 14.87 0.55
C SER A 81 -23.49 14.14 1.79
N GLU A 82 -24.77 14.32 2.11
CA GLU A 82 -25.46 13.57 3.16
C GLU A 82 -25.72 12.15 2.65
N ARG A 83 -24.72 11.27 2.75
CA ARG A 83 -24.93 9.82 2.64
C ARG A 83 -24.86 9.23 4.03
N PRO A 84 -25.58 8.14 4.33
CA PRO A 84 -25.41 7.45 5.61
C PRO A 84 -24.14 6.58 5.63
N TYR A 85 -23.65 6.12 4.47
CA TYR A 85 -22.46 5.28 4.34
C TYR A 85 -21.49 5.81 3.29
N ASP A 86 -20.20 5.60 3.56
CA ASP A 86 -19.10 5.84 2.63
C ASP A 86 -19.08 4.74 1.57
N ALA A 87 -19.17 5.12 0.30
CA ALA A 87 -19.22 4.17 -0.81
C ALA A 87 -17.86 3.57 -1.14
N ASP A 88 -16.76 4.19 -0.74
CA ASP A 88 -15.41 3.80 -1.11
C ASP A 88 -14.70 3.02 0.02
N HIS A 89 -15.08 3.26 1.29
CA HIS A 89 -14.40 2.68 2.45
C HIS A 89 -15.33 1.94 3.42
N SER A 90 -14.79 0.93 4.09
CA SER A 90 -15.43 0.33 5.26
C SER A 90 -15.06 1.07 6.56
N PRO A 91 -15.80 0.85 7.67
CA PRO A 91 -15.44 1.38 9.00
C PRO A 91 -14.02 1.06 9.44
N LEU A 92 -13.43 -0.03 8.96
CA LEU A 92 -12.04 -0.41 9.25
C LEU A 92 -11.06 0.73 8.93
N TRP A 93 -11.30 1.47 7.86
CA TRP A 93 -10.47 2.61 7.46
C TRP A 93 -10.44 3.73 8.51
N TYR A 94 -11.61 4.03 9.10
CA TYR A 94 -11.78 5.03 10.15
C TYR A 94 -11.30 4.55 11.52
N LEU A 95 -11.49 3.26 11.81
CA LEU A 95 -11.02 2.64 13.04
C LEU A 95 -9.50 2.58 13.10
N ILE A 96 -8.81 2.30 11.98
CA ILE A 96 -7.34 2.37 11.90
C ILE A 96 -6.86 3.80 12.21
N ALA A 97 -7.47 4.81 11.60
CA ALA A 97 -7.14 6.21 11.82
C ALA A 97 -7.21 6.63 13.30
N SER A 98 -8.24 6.16 14.01
CA SER A 98 -8.54 6.55 15.39
C SER A 98 -7.99 5.58 16.45
N ALA A 99 -7.49 4.40 16.07
CA ALA A 99 -7.05 3.37 17.00
C ALA A 99 -6.02 3.84 18.04
N PRO A 100 -4.99 4.65 17.70
CA PRO A 100 -4.03 5.16 18.68
C PRO A 100 -4.66 6.08 19.74
N LEU A 101 -5.82 6.67 19.44
CA LEU A 101 -6.54 7.60 20.30
C LEU A 101 -7.65 6.93 21.12
N MET A 102 -7.92 5.64 20.88
CA MET A 102 -8.98 4.86 21.54
C MET A 102 -8.95 4.93 23.09
N PRO A 103 -7.79 4.89 23.78
CA PRO A 103 -7.77 4.98 25.24
C PRO A 103 -8.33 6.29 25.81
N TRP A 104 -8.33 7.35 25.00
CA TRP A 104 -8.83 8.68 25.37
C TRP A 104 -10.12 9.03 24.66
N ALA A 105 -10.77 8.08 23.99
CA ALA A 105 -11.94 8.36 23.16
C ALA A 105 -13.02 9.15 23.91
N GLN A 106 -13.23 8.90 25.21
CA GLN A 106 -14.28 9.56 26.01
C GLN A 106 -13.95 10.99 26.46
N SER A 107 -12.66 11.39 26.44
CA SER A 107 -12.19 12.68 26.96
C SER A 107 -11.61 13.61 25.90
N LEU A 108 -11.54 13.16 24.64
CA LEU A 108 -10.98 13.93 23.53
C LEU A 108 -12.01 14.96 23.02
N THR A 109 -11.77 16.24 23.33
CA THR A 109 -12.34 17.36 22.58
C THR A 109 -11.49 17.64 21.33
N PRO A 110 -12.03 18.29 20.28
CA PRO A 110 -11.26 18.66 19.08
C PRO A 110 -9.96 19.43 19.38
N GLU A 111 -9.97 20.24 20.44
CA GLU A 111 -8.79 20.96 20.94
C GLU A 111 -7.67 20.02 21.44
N ILE A 112 -8.02 18.94 22.15
CA ILE A 112 -7.06 17.95 22.68
C ILE A 112 -6.52 17.06 21.56
N ILE A 113 -7.33 16.78 20.53
CA ILE A 113 -6.88 16.07 19.31
C ILE A 113 -5.78 16.89 18.61
N GLY A 114 -5.94 18.21 18.54
CA GLY A 114 -4.90 19.12 18.05
C GLY A 114 -3.62 19.14 18.91
N GLN A 115 -3.71 18.79 20.20
CA GLN A 115 -2.57 18.72 21.13
C GLN A 115 -1.80 17.39 21.10
N LEU A 116 -2.38 16.32 20.53
CA LEU A 116 -1.75 15.00 20.37
C LEU A 116 -1.45 14.65 18.89
N PRO A 117 -0.86 15.56 18.10
CA PRO A 117 -0.82 15.41 16.65
C PRO A 117 0.14 14.31 16.17
N TRP A 118 0.91 13.72 17.07
CA TRP A 118 1.85 12.64 16.80
C TRP A 118 1.22 11.25 16.90
N LEU A 119 0.12 11.10 17.63
CA LEU A 119 -0.47 9.78 17.88
C LEU A 119 -1.24 9.27 16.66
N ALA A 120 -2.00 10.13 15.98
CA ALA A 120 -2.80 9.73 14.82
C ALA A 120 -1.95 9.24 13.63
N PRO A 121 -0.82 9.88 13.26
CA PRO A 121 0.03 9.40 12.17
C PRO A 121 0.84 8.15 12.53
N LEU A 122 1.05 7.85 13.82
CA LEU A 122 1.97 6.79 14.27
C LEU A 122 1.66 5.43 13.63
N LEU A 123 0.38 5.03 13.61
CA LEU A 123 -0.01 3.74 13.04
C LEU A 123 0.26 3.69 11.53
N TYR A 124 0.07 4.80 10.82
CA TYR A 124 0.36 4.88 9.38
C TYR A 124 1.85 4.85 9.07
N ILE A 125 2.69 5.44 9.93
CA ILE A 125 4.15 5.31 9.83
C ILE A 125 4.56 3.85 10.02
N VAL A 126 3.96 3.16 11.00
CA VAL A 126 4.21 1.73 11.24
C VAL A 126 3.76 0.88 10.05
N LEU A 127 2.55 1.12 9.50
CA LEU A 127 2.06 0.44 8.31
C LEU A 127 2.94 0.70 7.08
N GLY A 128 3.43 1.94 6.90
CA GLY A 128 4.41 2.28 5.88
C GLY A 128 5.73 1.51 6.07
N ALA A 129 6.25 1.45 7.29
CA ALA A 129 7.45 0.67 7.58
C ALA A 129 7.26 -0.83 7.32
N LEU A 130 6.09 -1.38 7.67
CA LEU A 130 5.72 -2.78 7.38
C LEU A 130 5.58 -3.05 5.88
N LEU A 131 5.02 -2.11 5.11
CA LEU A 131 4.96 -2.19 3.65
C LEU A 131 6.37 -2.15 3.04
N GLY A 132 7.23 -1.22 3.47
CA GLY A 132 8.64 -1.16 3.05
C GLY A 132 9.41 -2.45 3.38
N ALA A 133 9.23 -3.00 4.58
CA ALA A 133 9.80 -4.28 4.97
C ALA A 133 9.28 -5.43 4.09
N SER A 134 8.00 -5.40 3.72
CA SER A 134 7.38 -6.37 2.80
C SER A 134 7.98 -6.29 1.40
N VAL A 135 8.13 -5.06 0.87
CA VAL A 135 8.78 -4.80 -0.44
C VAL A 135 10.20 -5.34 -0.45
N TRP A 136 11.00 -5.02 0.56
CA TRP A 136 12.37 -5.53 0.69
C TRP A 136 12.41 -7.05 0.78
N TYR A 137 11.56 -7.65 1.63
CA TYR A 137 11.54 -9.10 1.84
C TYR A 137 11.21 -9.85 0.54
N VAL A 138 10.17 -9.40 -0.17
CA VAL A 138 9.75 -10.00 -1.44
C VAL A 138 10.81 -9.80 -2.52
N ALA A 139 11.29 -8.57 -2.74
CA ALA A 139 12.30 -8.30 -3.75
C ALA A 139 13.61 -9.06 -3.47
N ARG A 140 14.00 -9.20 -2.19
CA ARG A 140 15.16 -10.01 -1.80
C ARG A 140 14.96 -11.50 -2.08
N ARG A 141 13.75 -12.02 -1.88
CA ARG A 141 13.41 -13.43 -2.17
C ARG A 141 13.39 -13.72 -3.67
N LEU A 142 12.96 -12.76 -4.49
CA LEU A 142 12.87 -12.92 -5.93
C LEU A 142 14.20 -12.68 -6.65
N TYR A 143 14.95 -11.65 -6.24
CA TYR A 143 16.09 -11.11 -7.01
C TYR A 143 17.41 -11.07 -6.21
N GLY A 144 17.41 -11.60 -4.99
CA GLY A 144 18.57 -11.52 -4.09
C GLY A 144 18.77 -10.13 -3.48
N ASN A 145 19.92 -9.94 -2.81
CA ASN A 145 20.16 -8.73 -2.02
C ASN A 145 20.15 -7.44 -2.86
N ALA A 146 20.64 -7.47 -4.10
CA ALA A 146 20.70 -6.29 -4.96
C ALA A 146 19.31 -5.75 -5.28
N GLY A 147 18.40 -6.59 -5.79
CA GLY A 147 17.01 -6.17 -6.04
C GLY A 147 16.28 -5.76 -4.76
N GLY A 148 16.54 -6.45 -3.63
CA GLY A 148 16.01 -6.05 -2.33
C GLY A 148 16.36 -4.61 -1.93
N TYR A 149 17.64 -4.21 -2.07
CA TYR A 149 18.05 -2.85 -1.73
C TYR A 149 17.57 -1.80 -2.73
N ILE A 150 17.54 -2.12 -4.02
CA ILE A 150 17.07 -1.19 -5.05
C ILE A 150 15.59 -0.88 -4.83
N ALA A 151 14.76 -1.92 -4.63
CA ALA A 151 13.33 -1.74 -4.36
C ALA A 151 13.10 -0.94 -3.07
N LEU A 152 13.84 -1.26 -2.00
CA LEU A 152 13.71 -0.57 -0.73
C LEU A 152 14.20 0.88 -0.80
N ALA A 153 15.27 1.17 -1.54
CA ALA A 153 15.75 2.54 -1.72
C ALA A 153 14.74 3.39 -2.52
N LEU A 154 14.17 2.85 -3.61
CA LEU A 154 13.10 3.52 -4.35
C LEU A 154 11.88 3.79 -3.44
N TYR A 155 11.53 2.84 -2.58
CA TYR A 155 10.44 2.98 -1.61
C TYR A 155 10.72 4.03 -0.53
N CYS A 156 11.85 3.92 0.17
CA CYS A 156 12.20 4.78 1.30
C CYS A 156 12.44 6.25 0.91
N PHE A 157 12.83 6.51 -0.34
CA PHE A 157 13.05 7.87 -0.86
C PHE A 157 11.97 8.30 -1.87
N SER A 158 10.78 7.70 -1.81
CA SER A 158 9.64 8.11 -2.63
C SER A 158 8.81 9.18 -1.89
N PRO A 159 8.69 10.41 -2.43
CA PRO A 159 7.86 11.44 -1.83
C PRO A 159 6.42 11.00 -1.59
N ALA A 160 5.78 10.29 -2.53
CA ALA A 160 4.40 9.81 -2.32
C ALA A 160 4.28 8.82 -1.16
N ILE A 161 5.23 7.89 -1.00
CA ILE A 161 5.22 6.94 0.13
C ILE A 161 5.39 7.66 1.46
N ILE A 162 6.33 8.61 1.54
CA ILE A 162 6.59 9.38 2.76
C ILE A 162 5.38 10.25 3.09
N ARG A 163 4.84 10.96 2.10
CA ARG A 163 3.64 11.79 2.26
C ARG A 163 2.46 10.93 2.70
N SER A 164 2.12 9.83 2.03
CA SER A 164 0.97 9.01 2.44
C SER A 164 1.11 8.35 3.82
N SER A 165 2.35 8.18 4.31
CA SER A 165 2.61 7.59 5.63
C SER A 165 2.66 8.62 6.76
N ALA A 166 3.00 9.88 6.46
CA ALA A 166 3.25 10.94 7.44
C ALA A 166 2.25 12.11 7.37
N LEU A 167 1.76 12.41 6.17
CA LEU A 167 0.87 13.51 5.85
C LEU A 167 -0.46 13.00 5.30
N TRP A 168 -1.55 13.49 5.86
CA TRP A 168 -2.90 13.12 5.42
C TRP A 168 -3.41 13.94 4.22
N PHE A 169 -2.56 14.78 3.60
CA PHE A 169 -2.87 15.50 2.35
C PHE A 169 -3.15 14.53 1.18
N ALA A 170 -2.51 13.36 1.21
CA ALA A 170 -2.93 12.21 0.45
C ALA A 170 -3.65 11.30 1.43
N GLU A 171 -4.89 10.91 1.14
CA GLU A 171 -5.58 9.94 1.97
C GLU A 171 -4.65 8.76 2.29
N PRO A 172 -4.50 8.34 3.56
CA PRO A 172 -3.47 7.43 3.99
C PRO A 172 -3.78 6.00 3.54
N GLN A 173 -3.43 5.76 2.29
CA GLN A 173 -3.60 4.53 1.55
C GLN A 173 -2.56 3.48 1.92
N THR A 174 -1.75 3.70 2.97
CA THR A 174 -0.73 2.74 3.39
C THR A 174 -1.32 1.43 3.86
N GLY A 175 -2.48 1.46 4.54
CA GLY A 175 -3.24 0.24 4.86
C GLY A 175 -3.73 -0.50 3.62
N ALA A 176 -4.30 0.23 2.65
CA ALA A 176 -4.74 -0.32 1.37
C ALA A 176 -3.56 -0.91 0.56
N GLY A 177 -2.46 -0.17 0.46
CA GLY A 177 -1.24 -0.58 -0.26
C GLY A 177 -0.57 -1.78 0.39
N TRP A 178 -0.49 -1.85 1.73
CA TRP A 178 0.02 -3.02 2.43
C TRP A 178 -0.89 -4.24 2.23
N GLY A 179 -2.21 -4.06 2.34
CA GLY A 179 -3.19 -5.09 2.06
C GLY A 179 -3.08 -5.61 0.62
N THR A 180 -3.06 -4.72 -0.37
CA THR A 180 -2.92 -5.05 -1.80
C THR A 180 -1.62 -5.79 -2.11
N PHE A 181 -0.48 -5.25 -1.65
CA PHE A 181 0.82 -5.89 -1.83
C PHE A 181 0.87 -7.27 -1.15
N GLY A 182 0.34 -7.35 0.08
CA GLY A 182 0.20 -8.56 0.86
C GLY A 182 -0.68 -9.61 0.19
N SER A 183 -1.83 -9.22 -0.39
CA SER A 183 -2.78 -10.12 -1.03
C SER A 183 -2.13 -10.85 -2.20
N VAL A 184 -1.38 -10.15 -3.04
CA VAL A 184 -0.72 -10.73 -4.22
C VAL A 184 0.42 -11.64 -3.80
N PHE A 185 1.41 -11.12 -3.05
CA PHE A 185 2.61 -11.90 -2.76
C PHE A 185 2.39 -12.99 -1.71
N THR A 186 1.44 -12.81 -0.78
CA THR A 186 1.06 -13.88 0.15
C THR A 186 0.31 -14.99 -0.59
N ALA A 187 -0.57 -14.66 -1.55
CA ALA A 187 -1.23 -15.66 -2.39
C ALA A 187 -0.21 -16.49 -3.19
N ILE A 188 0.75 -15.82 -3.85
CA ILE A 188 1.86 -16.49 -4.55
C ILE A 188 2.69 -17.35 -3.58
N ALA A 189 3.07 -16.81 -2.42
CA ALA A 189 3.87 -17.51 -1.44
C ALA A 189 3.16 -18.73 -0.84
N VAL A 190 1.84 -18.65 -0.64
CA VAL A 190 1.00 -19.78 -0.22
C VAL A 190 0.94 -20.84 -1.32
N ALA A 191 0.69 -20.44 -2.57
CA ALA A 191 0.64 -21.36 -3.69
C ALA A 191 1.95 -22.14 -3.86
N HIS A 192 3.11 -21.49 -3.68
CA HIS A 192 4.40 -22.17 -3.70
C HIS A 192 4.59 -23.22 -2.59
N THR A 193 3.89 -23.11 -1.45
CA THR A 193 3.97 -24.17 -0.42
C THR A 193 3.23 -25.44 -0.82
N LEU A 194 2.29 -25.36 -1.77
CA LEU A 194 1.49 -26.49 -2.21
C LEU A 194 2.29 -27.54 -2.98
N TYR A 195 3.49 -27.20 -3.46
CA TYR A 195 4.38 -28.15 -4.11
C TYR A 195 4.86 -29.28 -3.16
N ALA A 196 4.84 -29.07 -1.85
CA ALA A 196 5.20 -30.11 -0.88
C ALA A 196 3.93 -30.83 -0.34
N PRO A 197 3.91 -32.17 -0.22
CA PRO A 197 2.80 -32.91 0.38
C PRO A 197 2.75 -32.70 1.90
N ARG A 198 1.87 -31.80 2.36
CA ARG A 198 1.56 -31.58 3.79
C ARG A 198 0.08 -31.24 3.96
N GLU A 199 -0.43 -31.40 5.18
CA GLU A 199 -1.76 -30.92 5.56
C GLU A 199 -1.90 -29.42 5.24
N VAL A 200 -2.87 -29.10 4.39
CA VAL A 200 -2.83 -27.86 3.60
C VAL A 200 -3.12 -26.61 4.43
N VAL A 201 -4.08 -26.72 5.37
CA VAL A 201 -4.62 -25.58 6.12
C VAL A 201 -3.87 -25.38 7.44
N LEU A 202 -3.79 -26.43 8.27
CA LEU A 202 -3.15 -26.35 9.59
C LEU A 202 -1.65 -26.04 9.51
N TRP A 203 -0.96 -26.49 8.46
CA TRP A 203 0.46 -26.17 8.28
C TRP A 203 0.69 -24.72 7.82
N ASN A 204 -0.24 -24.18 7.02
CA ASN A 204 -0.10 -22.86 6.41
C ASN A 204 -0.88 -21.76 7.14
N TRP A 205 -1.47 -22.04 8.31
CA TRP A 205 -2.41 -21.14 9.00
C TRP A 205 -1.90 -19.70 9.11
N ARG A 206 -0.60 -19.49 9.38
CA ARG A 206 0.01 -18.15 9.47
C ARG A 206 -0.10 -17.37 8.17
N ARG A 207 0.11 -18.05 7.04
CA ARG A 207 0.04 -17.43 5.70
C ARG A 207 -1.40 -17.24 5.26
N ILE A 208 -2.30 -18.14 5.63
CA ILE A 208 -3.74 -18.02 5.35
C ILE A 208 -4.32 -16.84 6.14
N LEU A 209 -3.94 -16.71 7.42
CA LEU A 209 -4.31 -15.56 8.25
C LEU A 209 -3.75 -14.26 7.68
N LEU A 210 -2.47 -14.25 7.27
CA LEU A 210 -1.87 -13.08 6.63
C LEU A 210 -2.56 -12.72 5.31
N LEU A 211 -2.98 -13.71 4.51
CA LEU A 211 -3.74 -13.49 3.27
C LEU A 211 -5.13 -12.92 3.56
N GLY A 212 -5.85 -13.46 4.54
CA GLY A 212 -7.16 -12.96 4.97
C GLY A 212 -7.07 -11.54 5.55
N LEU A 213 -6.05 -11.26 6.37
CA LEU A 213 -5.76 -9.91 6.85
C LEU A 213 -5.44 -8.96 5.69
N SER A 214 -4.67 -9.41 4.70
CA SER A 214 -4.36 -8.61 3.52
C SER A 214 -5.61 -8.28 2.70
N PHE A 215 -6.53 -9.25 2.52
CA PHE A 215 -7.83 -9.00 1.89
C PHE A 215 -8.68 -8.01 2.70
N ALA A 216 -8.76 -8.17 4.02
CA ALA A 216 -9.51 -7.24 4.87
C ALA A 216 -8.95 -5.82 4.81
N LEU A 217 -7.63 -5.66 4.87
CA LEU A 217 -6.99 -4.35 4.79
C LEU A 217 -7.14 -3.75 3.39
N SER A 218 -7.01 -4.55 2.33
CA SER A 218 -7.16 -4.06 0.96
C SER A 218 -8.61 -3.63 0.69
N VAL A 219 -9.58 -4.54 0.86
CA VAL A 219 -11.00 -4.29 0.56
C VAL A 219 -11.62 -3.34 1.56
N GLY A 220 -11.26 -3.45 2.84
CA GLY A 220 -11.80 -2.59 3.89
C GLY A 220 -11.28 -1.16 3.83
N SER A 221 -10.05 -0.96 3.35
CA SER A 221 -9.51 0.38 3.08
C SER A 221 -10.02 0.95 1.77
N GLN A 222 -10.30 0.13 0.77
CA GLN A 222 -10.88 0.60 -0.48
C GLN A 222 -11.64 -0.54 -1.17
N PHE A 223 -12.96 -0.39 -1.31
CA PHE A 223 -13.80 -1.47 -1.86
C PHE A 223 -13.43 -1.83 -3.30
N SER A 224 -12.95 -0.88 -4.11
CA SER A 224 -12.54 -1.15 -5.50
C SER A 224 -11.34 -2.10 -5.62
N LEU A 225 -10.55 -2.29 -4.55
CA LEU A 225 -9.47 -3.26 -4.52
C LEU A 225 -9.96 -4.70 -4.31
N ALA A 226 -11.27 -4.92 -4.16
CA ALA A 226 -11.88 -6.26 -4.16
C ALA A 226 -11.57 -7.05 -5.44
N ILE A 227 -11.26 -6.38 -6.56
CA ILE A 227 -10.81 -7.02 -7.80
C ILE A 227 -9.54 -7.88 -7.59
N LEU A 228 -8.72 -7.57 -6.58
CA LEU A 228 -7.52 -8.35 -6.30
C LEU A 228 -7.82 -9.71 -5.66
N VAL A 229 -9.00 -9.90 -5.08
CA VAL A 229 -9.41 -11.18 -4.47
C VAL A 229 -9.49 -12.29 -5.53
N PRO A 230 -10.20 -12.14 -6.67
CA PRO A 230 -10.18 -13.12 -7.74
C PRO A 230 -8.84 -13.16 -8.50
N VAL A 231 -8.11 -12.04 -8.62
CA VAL A 231 -6.76 -12.04 -9.21
C VAL A 231 -5.79 -12.90 -8.40
N ALA A 232 -5.85 -12.81 -7.07
CA ALA A 232 -5.06 -13.64 -6.17
C ALA A 232 -5.38 -15.13 -6.36
N LEU A 233 -6.65 -15.51 -6.53
CA LEU A 233 -7.03 -16.88 -6.88
C LEU A 233 -6.43 -17.31 -8.22
N GLY A 234 -6.54 -16.47 -9.26
CA GLY A 234 -5.95 -16.74 -10.57
C GLY A 234 -4.44 -17.00 -10.51
N LEU A 235 -3.70 -16.18 -9.75
CA LEU A 235 -2.28 -16.38 -9.50
C LEU A 235 -1.99 -17.68 -8.74
N MET A 236 -2.79 -18.03 -7.73
CA MET A 236 -2.63 -19.28 -6.99
C MET A 236 -2.86 -20.50 -7.88
N LEU A 237 -3.88 -20.48 -8.73
CA LEU A 237 -4.19 -21.56 -9.67
C LEU A 237 -3.10 -21.70 -10.76
N TYR A 238 -2.55 -20.57 -11.21
CA TYR A 238 -1.43 -20.55 -12.15
C TYR A 238 -0.16 -21.15 -11.54
N VAL A 239 0.17 -20.78 -10.30
CA VAL A 239 1.38 -21.27 -9.61
C VAL A 239 1.23 -22.73 -9.16
N ALA A 240 0.04 -23.19 -8.78
CA ALA A 240 -0.17 -24.55 -8.27
C ALA A 240 -1.13 -25.39 -9.15
N PRO A 241 -0.77 -25.71 -10.42
CA PRO A 241 -1.68 -26.35 -11.36
C PRO A 241 -2.11 -27.75 -10.94
N ASN A 242 -1.25 -28.50 -10.23
CA ASN A 242 -1.54 -29.87 -9.81
C ASN A 242 -2.38 -29.95 -8.52
N ARG A 243 -2.61 -28.83 -7.83
CA ARG A 243 -3.29 -28.78 -6.52
C ARG A 243 -4.29 -27.63 -6.42
N GLN A 244 -5.05 -27.43 -7.49
CA GLN A 244 -6.04 -26.36 -7.59
C GLN A 244 -7.10 -26.43 -6.48
N ALA A 245 -7.57 -27.63 -6.11
CA ALA A 245 -8.54 -27.80 -5.02
C ALA A 245 -8.01 -27.26 -3.68
N ALA A 246 -6.76 -27.57 -3.35
CA ALA A 246 -6.09 -27.06 -2.15
C ALA A 246 -5.94 -25.52 -2.19
N ALA A 247 -5.59 -24.96 -3.35
CA ALA A 247 -5.51 -23.51 -3.54
C ALA A 247 -6.87 -22.82 -3.33
N ILE A 248 -7.95 -23.39 -3.87
CA ILE A 248 -9.32 -22.90 -3.71
C ILE A 248 -9.73 -22.94 -2.24
N VAL A 249 -9.49 -24.04 -1.53
CA VAL A 249 -9.84 -24.17 -0.10
C VAL A 249 -9.11 -23.12 0.74
N ILE A 250 -7.82 -22.88 0.49
CA ILE A 250 -7.06 -21.84 1.19
C ILE A 250 -7.62 -20.45 0.86
N TRP A 251 -7.91 -20.17 -0.41
CA TRP A 251 -8.48 -18.90 -0.83
C TRP A 251 -9.83 -18.64 -0.18
N ILE A 252 -10.75 -19.63 -0.17
CA ILE A 252 -12.03 -19.53 0.54
C ILE A 252 -11.81 -19.25 2.03
N THR A 253 -10.91 -20.00 2.68
CA THR A 253 -10.59 -19.80 4.11
C THR A 253 -10.09 -18.37 4.37
N ALA A 254 -9.21 -17.85 3.50
CA ALA A 254 -8.71 -16.49 3.61
C ALA A 254 -9.82 -15.44 3.39
N CYS A 255 -10.74 -15.66 2.44
CA CYS A 255 -11.91 -14.81 2.23
C CYS A 255 -12.82 -14.78 3.47
N VAL A 256 -13.06 -15.95 4.11
CA VAL A 256 -13.84 -16.04 5.36
C VAL A 256 -13.15 -15.27 6.48
N ILE A 257 -11.84 -15.43 6.67
CA ILE A 257 -11.08 -14.66 7.67
C ILE A 257 -11.18 -13.15 7.38
N GLY A 258 -11.01 -12.75 6.12
CA GLY A 258 -11.13 -11.36 5.72
C GLY A 258 -12.52 -10.78 6.02
N LEU A 259 -13.57 -11.53 5.70
CA LEU A 259 -14.96 -11.17 6.00
C LEU A 259 -15.21 -11.06 7.51
N VAL A 260 -14.66 -11.97 8.32
CA VAL A 260 -14.77 -11.91 9.79
C VAL A 260 -14.08 -10.66 10.34
N ILE A 261 -12.91 -10.28 9.82
CA ILE A 261 -12.22 -9.05 10.22
C ILE A 261 -13.05 -7.82 9.84
N LEU A 262 -13.62 -7.78 8.63
CA LEU A 262 -14.50 -6.69 8.23
C LEU A 262 -15.76 -6.65 9.11
N PHE A 263 -16.39 -7.80 9.38
CA PHE A 263 -17.56 -7.88 10.25
C PHE A 263 -17.26 -7.41 11.68
N ALA A 264 -16.06 -7.70 12.20
CA ALA A 264 -15.59 -7.17 13.46
C ALA A 264 -15.39 -5.64 13.43
N ALA A 265 -14.98 -5.06 12.29
CA ALA A 265 -14.92 -3.61 12.12
C ALA A 265 -16.31 -2.95 12.12
N TYR A 266 -17.37 -3.68 11.75
CA TYR A 266 -18.77 -3.28 11.96
C TYR A 266 -19.29 -3.68 13.35
N PHE A 267 -18.41 -4.03 14.30
CA PHE A 267 -18.76 -4.47 15.66
C PHE A 267 -19.78 -5.63 15.70
N PHE A 268 -19.73 -6.52 14.70
CA PHE A 268 -20.63 -7.66 14.55
C PHE A 268 -22.11 -7.28 14.33
N HIS A 269 -22.40 -6.10 13.79
CA HIS A 269 -23.75 -5.70 13.39
C HIS A 269 -24.05 -6.15 11.94
N PRO A 270 -24.89 -7.18 11.72
CA PRO A 270 -25.10 -7.76 10.39
C PRO A 270 -25.84 -6.82 9.44
N SER A 271 -26.78 -6.01 9.94
CA SER A 271 -27.46 -4.99 9.14
C SER A 271 -26.50 -3.92 8.64
N ALA A 272 -25.63 -3.39 9.51
CA ALA A 272 -24.65 -2.37 9.14
C ALA A 272 -23.64 -2.90 8.11
N LEU A 273 -23.18 -4.14 8.25
CA LEU A 273 -22.32 -4.78 7.25
C LEU A 273 -23.05 -4.94 5.89
N ALA A 274 -24.30 -5.42 5.91
CA ALA A 274 -25.08 -5.62 4.70
C ALA A 274 -25.37 -4.29 3.97
N GLU A 275 -25.72 -3.25 4.73
CA GLU A 275 -25.94 -1.90 4.21
C GLU A 275 -24.65 -1.30 3.63
N GLY A 276 -23.52 -1.46 4.33
CA GLY A 276 -22.21 -1.02 3.83
C GLY A 276 -21.80 -1.73 2.55
N ILE A 277 -22.01 -3.05 2.44
CA ILE A 277 -21.74 -3.82 1.21
C ILE A 277 -22.69 -3.39 0.08
N HIS A 278 -23.97 -3.12 0.38
CA HIS A 278 -24.93 -2.69 -0.64
C HIS A 278 -24.59 -1.32 -1.22
N GLN A 279 -24.02 -0.42 -0.41
CA GLN A 279 -23.64 0.94 -0.83
C GLN A 279 -22.20 1.03 -1.38
N ALA A 280 -21.43 -0.07 -1.31
CA ALA A 280 -20.04 -0.11 -1.74
C ALA A 280 -19.88 -0.01 -3.27
N ALA A 281 -19.01 0.91 -3.70
CA ALA A 281 -18.57 1.09 -5.07
C ALA A 281 -17.40 0.14 -5.39
N PHE A 282 -17.70 -1.14 -5.66
CA PHE A 282 -16.66 -2.13 -6.00
C PHE A 282 -16.00 -1.90 -7.36
N PHE A 283 -16.70 -1.32 -8.33
CA PHE A 283 -16.16 -1.11 -9.69
C PHE A 283 -16.61 0.22 -10.29
N PRO A 284 -16.15 1.37 -9.77
CA PRO A 284 -16.54 2.70 -10.26
C PRO A 284 -15.83 3.06 -11.58
N ILE A 285 -15.79 2.15 -12.56
CA ILE A 285 -15.04 2.31 -13.81
C ILE A 285 -15.83 3.18 -14.79
N SER A 286 -15.25 4.32 -15.15
CA SER A 286 -15.75 5.19 -16.20
C SER A 286 -15.08 4.87 -17.54
N TRP A 287 -15.78 4.13 -18.41
CA TRP A 287 -15.25 3.74 -19.72
C TRP A 287 -14.81 4.93 -20.59
N ARG A 288 -15.45 6.10 -20.41
CA ARG A 288 -15.10 7.34 -21.11
C ARG A 288 -13.69 7.82 -20.77
N ALA A 289 -13.17 7.55 -19.57
CA ALA A 289 -11.87 8.02 -19.14
C ALA A 289 -10.72 7.40 -19.95
N PHE A 290 -10.89 6.18 -20.47
CA PHE A 290 -9.90 5.55 -21.37
C PHE A 290 -9.74 6.29 -22.71
N GLY A 291 -10.74 7.08 -23.13
CA GLY A 291 -10.63 7.95 -24.31
C GLY A 291 -10.02 9.32 -24.02
N MET A 292 -9.86 9.70 -22.75
CA MET A 292 -9.44 11.04 -22.35
C MET A 292 -7.92 11.12 -22.22
N ARG A 293 -7.27 11.88 -23.11
CA ARG A 293 -5.82 12.14 -23.04
C ARG A 293 -5.37 12.72 -21.70
N GLN A 294 -6.26 13.46 -21.03
CA GLN A 294 -6.00 14.08 -19.73
C GLN A 294 -5.76 13.03 -18.62
N ALA A 295 -6.52 11.93 -18.59
CA ALA A 295 -6.35 10.87 -17.59
C ALA A 295 -4.95 10.23 -17.65
N TYR A 296 -4.39 10.07 -18.85
CA TYR A 296 -3.02 9.57 -19.03
C TYR A 296 -1.96 10.59 -18.63
N LYS A 297 -2.18 11.88 -18.91
CA LYS A 297 -1.26 12.95 -18.48
C LYS A 297 -1.20 13.02 -16.96
N GLU A 298 -2.35 12.98 -16.30
CA GLU A 298 -2.44 12.95 -14.84
C GLU A 298 -1.79 11.70 -14.26
N LEU A 299 -1.97 10.53 -14.88
CA LEU A 299 -1.27 9.32 -14.45
C LEU A 299 0.26 9.49 -14.46
N VAL A 300 0.81 10.03 -15.54
CA VAL A 300 2.26 10.25 -15.67
C VAL A 300 2.74 11.30 -14.68
N ALA A 301 2.01 12.41 -14.54
CA ALA A 301 2.33 13.46 -13.56
C ALA A 301 2.34 12.88 -12.13
N ASN A 302 1.31 12.13 -11.75
CA ASN A 302 1.23 11.52 -10.42
C ASN A 302 2.32 10.46 -10.19
N ILE A 303 2.79 9.73 -11.22
CA ILE A 303 3.93 8.80 -11.10
C ILE A 303 5.23 9.58 -10.89
N GLN A 304 5.41 10.70 -11.59
CA GLN A 304 6.56 11.59 -11.43
C GLN A 304 6.60 12.19 -10.01
N ASP A 305 5.46 12.67 -9.53
CA ASP A 305 5.30 13.18 -8.16
C ASP A 305 5.52 12.07 -7.12
N ALA A 306 5.18 10.83 -7.47
CA ALA A 306 5.40 9.70 -6.59
C ALA A 306 6.88 9.34 -6.44
N SER A 307 7.63 9.26 -7.54
CA SER A 307 9.07 9.05 -7.51
C SER A 307 9.70 9.54 -8.82
N PRO A 308 10.48 10.63 -8.77
CA PRO A 308 11.18 11.14 -9.96
C PRO A 308 12.11 10.10 -10.58
N ALA A 309 12.69 9.20 -9.78
CA ALA A 309 13.51 8.10 -10.29
C ALA A 309 12.74 7.17 -11.23
N LEU A 310 11.44 6.95 -10.99
CA LEU A 310 10.63 6.08 -11.85
C LEU A 310 10.46 6.64 -13.25
N LEU A 311 10.51 7.97 -13.43
CA LEU A 311 10.42 8.60 -14.75
C LEU A 311 11.50 8.10 -15.72
N PHE A 312 12.69 7.79 -15.20
CA PHE A 312 13.80 7.25 -15.98
C PHE A 312 13.92 5.73 -15.86
N ALA A 313 13.74 5.18 -14.65
CA ALA A 313 13.92 3.76 -14.41
C ALA A 313 12.84 2.90 -15.08
N LEU A 314 11.59 3.34 -15.08
CA LEU A 314 10.48 2.55 -15.60
C LEU A 314 10.56 2.36 -17.12
N PRO A 315 10.79 3.40 -17.96
CA PRO A 315 11.00 3.19 -19.40
C PRO A 315 12.17 2.27 -19.70
N VAL A 316 13.31 2.44 -19.01
CA VAL A 316 14.48 1.57 -19.18
C VAL A 316 14.16 0.13 -18.79
N ALA A 317 13.43 -0.08 -17.69
CA ALA A 317 13.01 -1.39 -17.25
C ALA A 317 12.06 -2.07 -18.25
N LEU A 318 11.08 -1.33 -18.79
CA LEU A 318 10.15 -1.82 -19.80
C LEU A 318 10.84 -2.17 -21.12
N ILE A 319 11.73 -1.31 -21.61
CA ILE A 319 12.53 -1.57 -22.82
C ILE A 319 13.42 -2.79 -22.62
N THR A 320 14.07 -2.93 -21.46
CA THR A 320 14.90 -4.10 -21.15
C THR A 320 14.06 -5.36 -21.08
N TYR A 321 12.89 -5.31 -20.43
CA TYR A 321 11.96 -6.44 -20.34
C TYR A 321 11.44 -6.88 -21.72
N ALA A 322 11.11 -5.92 -22.58
CA ALA A 322 10.67 -6.17 -23.95
C ALA A 322 11.83 -6.62 -24.86
N GLY A 323 13.04 -6.13 -24.66
CA GLY A 323 14.20 -6.45 -25.50
C GLY A 323 14.94 -7.72 -25.11
N TRP A 324 14.86 -8.15 -23.84
CA TRP A 324 15.69 -9.23 -23.31
C TRP A 324 14.85 -10.38 -22.72
N PRO A 325 14.75 -11.54 -23.40
CA PRO A 325 13.94 -12.66 -22.93
C PRO A 325 14.31 -13.19 -21.54
N ARG A 326 15.57 -13.04 -21.11
CA ARG A 326 16.04 -13.52 -19.80
C ARG A 326 15.29 -12.90 -18.64
N THR A 327 14.85 -11.64 -18.77
CA THR A 327 14.14 -10.94 -17.69
C THR A 327 12.65 -11.31 -17.64
N ARG A 328 12.15 -12.14 -18.56
CA ARG A 328 10.73 -12.51 -18.68
C ARG A 328 10.39 -13.80 -17.92
N TYR A 329 10.80 -13.88 -16.66
CA TYR A 329 10.39 -14.95 -15.77
C TYR A 329 9.28 -14.47 -14.82
N PHE A 330 8.56 -15.42 -14.22
CA PHE A 330 7.42 -15.16 -13.36
C PHE A 330 7.67 -14.10 -12.29
N GLY A 331 8.87 -14.08 -11.69
CA GLY A 331 9.27 -13.11 -10.69
C GLY A 331 9.20 -11.65 -11.15
N ASN A 332 9.50 -11.34 -12.42
CA ASN A 332 9.34 -10.00 -12.98
C ASN A 332 7.95 -9.77 -13.59
N THR A 333 7.39 -10.80 -14.22
CA THR A 333 6.10 -10.71 -14.92
C THR A 333 4.92 -10.51 -13.95
N ALA A 334 4.91 -11.18 -12.79
CA ALA A 334 3.80 -11.07 -11.84
C ALA A 334 3.64 -9.65 -11.24
N PRO A 335 4.70 -8.99 -10.71
CA PRO A 335 4.60 -7.60 -10.28
C PRO A 335 4.22 -6.66 -11.43
N LEU A 336 4.76 -6.86 -12.64
CA LEU A 336 4.42 -6.04 -13.82
C LEU A 336 2.95 -6.15 -14.19
N LEU A 337 2.39 -7.36 -14.25
CA LEU A 337 0.99 -7.58 -14.61
C LEU A 337 0.03 -6.94 -13.59
N VAL A 338 0.33 -7.07 -12.30
CA VAL A 338 -0.48 -6.44 -11.25
C VAL A 338 -0.36 -4.91 -11.30
N ALA A 339 0.86 -4.39 -11.51
CA ALA A 339 1.05 -2.95 -11.68
C ALA A 339 0.26 -2.44 -12.90
N LEU A 340 0.33 -3.11 -14.05
CA LEU A 340 -0.43 -2.74 -15.24
C LEU A 340 -1.94 -2.79 -15.01
N LEU A 341 -2.44 -3.81 -14.31
CA LEU A 341 -3.85 -3.91 -13.94
C LEU A 341 -4.27 -2.69 -13.10
N LEU A 342 -3.56 -2.39 -12.02
CA LEU A 342 -3.89 -1.28 -11.12
C LEU A 342 -3.76 0.08 -11.82
N LEU A 343 -2.72 0.29 -12.64
CA LEU A 343 -2.55 1.52 -13.41
C LEU A 343 -3.65 1.68 -14.48
N THR A 344 -4.11 0.58 -15.08
CA THR A 344 -5.24 0.61 -16.03
C THR A 344 -6.54 0.97 -15.32
N LEU A 345 -6.79 0.38 -14.13
CA LEU A 345 -7.94 0.73 -13.30
C LEU A 345 -7.90 2.20 -12.86
N ARG A 346 -6.71 2.73 -12.52
CA ARG A 346 -6.51 4.16 -12.23
C ARG A 346 -6.91 5.06 -13.39
N VAL A 347 -6.65 4.66 -14.64
CA VAL A 347 -7.13 5.43 -15.82
C VAL A 347 -8.65 5.38 -15.92
N GLY A 348 -9.27 4.24 -15.63
CA GLY A 348 -10.73 4.09 -15.62
C GLY A 348 -11.42 4.88 -14.50
N VAL A 349 -10.69 5.26 -13.46
CA VAL A 349 -11.17 6.02 -12.30
C VAL A 349 -10.32 7.29 -12.17
N PRO A 350 -10.55 8.33 -13.01
CA PRO A 350 -9.67 9.50 -13.09
C PRO A 350 -9.69 10.35 -11.81
N HIS A 351 -10.84 10.44 -11.15
CA HIS A 351 -11.03 11.14 -9.88
C HIS A 351 -10.95 10.16 -8.70
N TYR A 352 -11.27 10.63 -7.50
CA TYR A 352 -11.51 9.77 -6.35
C TYR A 352 -12.47 8.61 -6.70
N PRO A 353 -12.18 7.34 -6.38
CA PRO A 353 -11.11 6.79 -5.51
C PRO A 353 -9.81 6.34 -6.23
N GLY A 354 -9.57 6.80 -7.47
CA GLY A 354 -8.46 6.33 -8.32
C GLY A 354 -7.06 6.47 -7.71
N LEU A 355 -6.79 7.53 -6.94
CA LEU A 355 -5.47 7.78 -6.33
C LEU A 355 -5.00 6.61 -5.44
N ALA A 356 -5.91 5.98 -4.72
CA ALA A 356 -5.62 4.83 -3.86
C ALA A 356 -5.21 3.58 -4.64
N ILE A 357 -5.82 3.36 -5.80
CA ILE A 357 -5.42 2.31 -6.74
C ILE A 357 -4.01 2.58 -7.28
N GLN A 358 -3.70 3.84 -7.59
CA GLN A 358 -2.36 4.21 -8.05
C GLN A 358 -1.31 3.98 -6.95
N PHE A 359 -1.57 4.43 -5.73
CA PHE A 359 -0.66 4.22 -4.61
C PHE A 359 -0.38 2.73 -4.40
N ALA A 360 -1.41 1.90 -4.47
CA ALA A 360 -1.29 0.45 -4.36
C ALA A 360 -0.46 -0.17 -5.50
N ALA A 361 -0.38 0.47 -6.67
CA ALA A 361 0.44 0.03 -7.80
C ALA A 361 1.94 0.29 -7.61
N ILE A 362 2.31 1.39 -6.94
CA ILE A 362 3.71 1.85 -6.83
C ILE A 362 4.65 0.78 -6.27
N PRO A 363 4.34 0.07 -5.16
CA PRO A 363 5.22 -0.99 -4.66
C PRO A 363 5.50 -2.10 -5.67
N PHE A 364 4.54 -2.47 -6.52
CA PHE A 364 4.76 -3.45 -7.59
C PHE A 364 5.68 -2.92 -8.68
N VAL A 365 5.56 -1.62 -9.03
CA VAL A 365 6.47 -0.95 -9.95
C VAL A 365 7.90 -0.95 -9.39
N PHE A 366 8.08 -0.67 -8.09
CA PHE A 366 9.40 -0.73 -7.45
C PHE A 366 10.00 -2.14 -7.50
N VAL A 367 9.22 -3.17 -7.19
CA VAL A 367 9.67 -4.57 -7.27
C VAL A 367 10.05 -4.93 -8.71
N PHE A 368 9.21 -4.60 -9.70
CA PHE A 368 9.50 -4.86 -11.11
C PHE A 368 10.80 -4.18 -11.57
N VAL A 369 10.94 -2.88 -11.34
CA VAL A 369 12.14 -2.11 -11.72
C VAL A 369 13.38 -2.70 -11.04
N ALA A 370 13.29 -3.03 -9.76
CA ALA A 370 14.40 -3.62 -9.03
C ALA A 370 14.80 -5.00 -9.56
N GLY A 371 13.85 -5.82 -10.01
CA GLY A 371 14.12 -7.11 -10.67
C GLY A 371 14.90 -6.94 -11.97
N ILE A 372 14.48 -6.02 -12.83
CA ILE A 372 15.20 -5.72 -14.06
C ILE A 372 16.60 -5.16 -13.78
N CYS A 373 16.74 -4.26 -12.81
CA CYS A 373 18.05 -3.74 -12.41
C CYS A 373 18.96 -4.85 -11.85
N ALA A 374 18.41 -5.79 -11.07
CA ALA A 374 19.16 -6.94 -10.56
C ALA A 374 19.66 -7.82 -11.72
N ASP A 375 18.81 -8.13 -12.69
CA ASP A 375 19.18 -8.91 -13.88
C ASP A 375 20.28 -8.20 -14.70
N LEU A 376 20.20 -6.87 -14.84
CA LEU A 376 21.21 -6.07 -15.52
C LEU A 376 22.57 -6.07 -14.78
N LEU A 377 22.56 -6.12 -13.44
CA LEU A 377 23.77 -6.19 -12.62
C LEU A 377 24.51 -7.53 -12.74
N GLU A 378 23.85 -8.59 -13.22
CA GLU A 378 24.47 -9.88 -13.52
C GLU A 378 25.20 -9.91 -14.88
N THR A 379 25.08 -8.85 -15.69
CA THR A 379 25.73 -8.79 -17.00
C THR A 379 27.21 -8.43 -16.92
N ARG A 380 27.96 -8.63 -18.02
CA ARG A 380 29.36 -8.18 -18.15
C ARG A 380 29.52 -6.66 -17.95
N ARG A 381 28.45 -5.88 -18.14
CA ARG A 381 28.43 -4.41 -17.96
C ARG A 381 28.03 -3.98 -16.54
N LYS A 382 28.09 -4.89 -15.56
CA LYS A 382 27.81 -4.68 -14.13
C LYS A 382 28.29 -3.32 -13.59
N SER A 383 29.54 -2.92 -13.86
CA SER A 383 30.12 -1.69 -13.30
C SER A 383 29.36 -0.43 -13.78
N LEU A 384 29.03 -0.37 -15.07
CA LEU A 384 28.25 0.73 -15.64
C LEU A 384 26.84 0.74 -15.08
N VAL A 385 26.17 -0.43 -15.05
CA VAL A 385 24.81 -0.56 -14.51
C VAL A 385 24.77 -0.14 -13.05
N LEU A 386 25.72 -0.60 -12.23
CA LEU A 386 25.82 -0.25 -10.83
C LEU A 386 26.00 1.26 -10.64
N THR A 387 26.88 1.88 -11.44
CA THR A 387 27.10 3.33 -11.39
C THR A 387 25.83 4.08 -11.73
N CYS A 388 25.11 3.68 -12.79
CA CYS A 388 23.84 4.30 -13.16
C CYS A 388 22.77 4.14 -12.07
N VAL A 389 22.60 2.94 -11.52
CA VAL A 389 21.60 2.67 -10.47
C VAL A 389 21.93 3.45 -9.21
N VAL A 390 23.18 3.44 -8.75
CA VAL A 390 23.59 4.19 -7.56
C VAL A 390 23.43 5.70 -7.79
N SER A 391 23.81 6.21 -8.96
CA SER A 391 23.64 7.63 -9.30
C SER A 391 22.18 8.03 -9.32
N LEU A 392 21.30 7.21 -9.89
CA LEU A 392 19.86 7.45 -9.92
C LEU A 392 19.26 7.44 -8.51
N LEU A 393 19.62 6.46 -7.68
CA LEU A 393 19.13 6.37 -6.31
C LEU A 393 19.66 7.52 -5.44
N ALA A 394 20.91 7.92 -5.62
CA ALA A 394 21.49 9.08 -4.94
C ALA A 394 20.79 10.38 -5.36
N ALA A 395 20.57 10.59 -6.67
CA ALA A 395 19.81 11.73 -7.17
C ALA A 395 18.39 11.76 -6.62
N ASN A 396 17.72 10.61 -6.54
CA ASN A 396 16.39 10.48 -5.93
C ASN A 396 16.39 10.82 -4.44
N GLY A 397 17.40 10.36 -3.69
CA GLY A 397 17.56 10.71 -2.28
C GLY A 397 17.78 12.20 -2.07
N VAL A 398 18.62 12.84 -2.89
CA VAL A 398 18.85 14.29 -2.86
C VAL A 398 17.57 15.05 -3.19
N TRP A 399 16.87 14.67 -4.26
CA TRP A 399 15.60 15.27 -4.64
C TRP A 399 14.57 15.15 -3.52
N ASN A 400 14.45 13.97 -2.91
CA ASN A 400 13.52 13.73 -1.82
C ASN A 400 13.80 14.63 -0.61
N ILE A 401 15.07 14.76 -0.21
CA ILE A 401 15.46 15.67 0.88
C ILE A 401 15.15 17.11 0.49
N TRP A 402 15.45 17.52 -0.74
CA TRP A 402 15.17 18.85 -1.24
C TRP A 402 13.67 19.16 -1.21
N GLU A 403 12.83 18.24 -1.70
CA GLU A 403 11.37 18.38 -1.67
C GLU A 403 10.83 18.44 -0.25
N LEU A 404 11.33 17.60 0.66
CA LEU A 404 10.95 17.64 2.08
C LEU A 404 11.28 19.00 2.71
N LEU A 405 12.44 19.56 2.39
CA LEU A 405 12.82 20.90 2.85
C LEU A 405 11.89 21.98 2.30
N HIS A 406 11.51 21.92 1.02
CA HIS A 406 10.63 22.92 0.38
C HIS A 406 9.18 22.78 0.83
N ALA A 407 8.69 21.55 1.02
CA ALA A 407 7.38 21.29 1.61
C ALA A 407 7.24 21.83 3.05
N GLY A 408 8.35 22.14 3.72
CA GLY A 408 8.37 22.80 5.02
C GLY A 408 8.46 24.34 4.98
N HIS A 409 8.43 24.97 3.80
CA HIS A 409 8.47 26.44 3.62
C HIS A 409 7.19 27.03 3.00
N GLY A 410 6.23 26.21 2.60
CA GLY A 410 4.84 26.62 2.34
C GLY A 410 3.96 26.30 3.55
#